data_AF-A0A1J3FL40-F1
#
_entry.id   AF-A0A1J3FL40-F1
#
_cell.length_a   1.000
_cell.length_b   1.000
_cell.length_c   1.000
_cell.angle_alpha   90.00
_cell.angle_beta   90.00
_cell.angle_gamma   90.00
#
_symmetry.space_group_name_H-M   'P 1'
#
loop_
_entity.id
_entity.type
_entity.pdbx_description
1 polymer ?
#
loop_
_entity_poly.entity_id
_entity_poly.type
_entity_poly.pdbx_seq_one_letter_code
_entity_poly.pdbx_strand_id
1 'polypeptide(L)'
;MAADLHDWSGLEESSSSFAPLPPPRSPSNQPEFWKRLEEATREIIEQVHPTLVSEDRRRDVIDYMQRLIRMTVGCEVHSFGSVPLKTYLPDG
;
A
#
# COMPACT_ATOMS: atom_id res chain seq x y z
N MET A 1 -38.34 -11.87 44.73
CA MET A 1 -38.94 -12.46 43.51
C MET A 1 -38.72 -11.45 42.39
N ALA A 2 -38.03 -11.89 41.34
CA ALA A 2 -37.75 -11.30 40.01
C ALA A 2 -37.72 -9.75 39.90
N ALA A 3 -36.56 -9.11 39.70
CA ALA A 3 -35.83 -9.03 38.43
C ALA A 3 -36.75 -8.62 37.28
N ASP A 4 -36.77 -7.32 36.95
CA ASP A 4 -37.27 -6.87 35.67
C ASP A 4 -36.14 -6.23 34.87
N LEU A 5 -36.14 -6.62 33.62
CA LEU A 5 -35.02 -6.78 32.73
C LEU A 5 -34.79 -5.48 31.95
N HIS A 6 -33.53 -5.10 31.75
CA HIS A 6 -33.15 -3.89 31.02
C HIS A 6 -33.71 -3.87 29.59
N ASP A 7 -34.55 -2.90 29.28
CA ASP A 7 -34.90 -2.56 27.89
C ASP A 7 -33.90 -1.51 27.38
N TRP A 8 -32.75 -2.00 26.95
CA TRP A 8 -31.73 -1.24 26.24
C TRP A 8 -31.98 -1.39 24.74
N SER A 9 -32.94 -0.63 24.21
CA SER A 9 -33.35 -0.69 22.79
C SER A 9 -33.19 0.67 22.10
N GLY A 10 -32.05 1.33 22.33
CA GLY A 10 -31.72 2.62 21.75
C GLY A 10 -30.25 2.77 21.37
N LEU A 11 -29.73 1.86 20.53
CA LEU A 11 -28.53 2.14 19.73
C LEU A 11 -28.90 1.90 18.27
N GLU A 12 -29.15 2.99 17.55
CA GLU A 12 -29.18 3.00 16.09
C GLU A 12 -27.79 2.61 15.59
N GLU A 13 -27.55 1.31 15.44
CA GLU A 13 -26.49 0.82 14.59
C GLU A 13 -26.80 1.26 13.17
N SER A 14 -26.04 2.24 12.68
CA SER A 14 -25.92 2.59 11.28
C SER A 14 -25.49 1.33 10.51
N SER A 15 -26.49 0.53 10.13
CA SER A 15 -26.32 -0.61 9.25
C SER A 15 -25.90 -0.08 7.89
N SER A 16 -24.59 -0.01 7.69
CA SER A 16 -23.98 0.05 6.37
C SER A 16 -24.67 -1.00 5.50
N SER A 17 -25.47 -0.54 4.55
CA SER A 17 -26.09 -1.40 3.56
C SER A 17 -24.95 -2.08 2.80
N PHE A 18 -24.61 -3.31 3.22
CA PHE A 18 -23.85 -4.23 2.40
C PHE A 18 -24.76 -4.62 1.24
N ALA A 19 -24.86 -3.72 0.25
CA ALA A 19 -25.29 -4.11 -1.07
C ALA A 19 -24.36 -5.26 -1.49
N PRO A 20 -24.90 -6.40 -1.98
CA PRO A 20 -24.06 -7.46 -2.51
C PRO A 20 -23.12 -6.81 -3.53
N LEU A 21 -21.81 -6.96 -3.34
CA LEU A 21 -20.85 -6.63 -4.39
C LEU A 21 -21.36 -7.29 -5.67
N PRO A 22 -21.40 -6.57 -6.81
CA PRO A 22 -21.82 -7.19 -8.05
C PRO A 22 -21.03 -8.50 -8.21
N PRO A 23 -21.68 -9.59 -8.67
CA PRO A 23 -20.99 -10.87 -8.82
C PRO A 23 -19.68 -10.59 -9.57
N PRO A 24 -18.55 -11.17 -9.12
CA PRO A 24 -17.27 -10.93 -9.77
C PRO A 24 -17.50 -11.14 -11.25
N ARG A 25 -17.31 -10.07 -12.04
CA ARG A 25 -17.45 -10.15 -13.49
C ARG A 25 -16.56 -11.30 -13.87
N SER A 26 -17.14 -12.43 -14.26
CA SER A 26 -16.36 -13.60 -14.69
C SER A 26 -15.32 -13.01 -15.63
N PRO A 27 -14.01 -13.12 -15.34
CA PRO A 27 -12.99 -12.63 -16.24
C PRO A 27 -13.20 -13.49 -17.46
N SER A 28 -14.01 -12.96 -18.37
CA SER A 28 -14.47 -13.68 -19.53
C SER A 28 -13.20 -14.15 -20.19
N ASN A 29 -13.15 -15.42 -20.60
CA ASN A 29 -12.01 -16.05 -21.27
C ASN A 29 -11.78 -15.37 -22.65
N GLN A 30 -11.55 -14.06 -22.63
CA GLN A 30 -11.53 -13.11 -23.72
C GLN A 30 -10.09 -12.59 -23.73
N PRO A 31 -9.26 -13.11 -24.64
CA PRO A 31 -7.86 -12.69 -24.78
C PRO A 31 -7.70 -11.17 -24.86
N GLU A 32 -8.68 -10.47 -25.45
CA GLU A 32 -8.68 -9.00 -25.57
C GLU A 32 -8.78 -8.27 -24.22
N PHE A 33 -9.51 -8.82 -23.25
CA PHE A 33 -9.61 -8.20 -21.91
C PHE A 33 -8.26 -8.27 -21.20
N TRP A 34 -7.64 -9.44 -21.17
CA TRP A 34 -6.33 -9.64 -20.55
C TRP A 34 -5.25 -8.81 -21.23
N LYS A 35 -5.26 -8.73 -22.57
CA LYS A 35 -4.34 -7.87 -23.32
C LYS A 35 -4.47 -6.39 -22.92
N ARG A 36 -5.69 -5.87 -22.79
CA ARG A 36 -5.91 -4.48 -22.34
C ARG A 36 -5.45 -4.27 -20.90
N LEU A 37 -5.69 -5.24 -20.03
CA LEU A 37 -5.27 -5.18 -18.63
C LEU A 37 -3.74 -5.20 -18.50
N GLU A 38 -3.06 -6.06 -19.26
CA GLU A 38 -1.60 -6.14 -19.32
C GLU A 38 -1.01 -4.83 -19.85
N GLU A 39 -1.59 -4.24 -20.90
CA GLU A 39 -1.14 -2.94 -21.43
C GLU A 39 -1.28 -1.84 -20.38
N ALA A 40 -2.45 -1.70 -19.75
CA ALA A 40 -2.66 -0.73 -18.69
C ALA A 40 -1.70 -0.94 -17.49
N THR A 41 -1.43 -2.20 -17.13
CA THR A 41 -0.48 -2.53 -16.06
C THR A 41 0.94 -2.12 -16.44
N ARG A 42 1.34 -2.34 -17.70
CA ARG A 42 2.65 -1.92 -18.22
C ARG A 42 2.81 -0.41 -18.16
N GLU A 43 1.82 0.34 -18.64
CA GLU A 43 1.82 1.81 -18.61
C GLU A 43 1.99 2.35 -17.19
N ILE A 44 1.33 1.75 -16.20
CA ILE A 44 1.48 2.13 -14.79
C ILE A 44 2.90 1.85 -14.31
N ILE A 45 3.43 0.65 -14.57
CA ILE A 45 4.80 0.27 -14.16
C ILE A 45 5.82 1.22 -14.78
N GLU A 46 5.69 1.56 -16.07
CA GLU A 46 6.56 2.50 -16.78
C GLU A 46 6.58 3.90 -16.13
N GLN A 47 5.48 4.33 -15.52
CA GLN A 47 5.41 5.61 -14.82
C GLN A 47 5.98 5.57 -13.41
N VAL A 48 5.85 4.44 -12.70
CA VAL A 48 6.15 4.38 -11.26
C VAL A 48 7.42 3.63 -10.92
N HIS A 49 8.04 2.91 -11.86
CA HIS A 49 9.21 2.11 -11.56
C HIS A 49 10.38 2.97 -11.07
N PRO A 50 11.23 2.42 -10.19
CA PRO A 50 12.49 3.04 -9.81
C PRO A 50 13.32 3.49 -11.01
N THR A 51 13.75 4.74 -11.01
CA THR A 51 14.72 5.28 -11.96
C THR A 51 16.10 5.35 -11.34
N LEU A 52 17.16 5.29 -12.14
CA LEU A 52 18.55 5.43 -11.66
C LEU A 52 18.76 6.70 -10.84
N VAL A 53 18.21 7.83 -11.30
CA VAL A 53 18.30 9.11 -10.58
C VAL A 53 17.63 9.02 -9.22
N SER A 54 16.48 8.35 -9.13
CA SER A 54 15.75 8.20 -7.87
C SER A 54 16.45 7.23 -6.90
N GLU A 55 17.10 6.19 -7.42
CA GLU A 55 17.90 5.24 -6.65
C GLU A 55 19.13 5.94 -6.05
N ASP A 56 19.85 6.71 -6.87
CA ASP A 56 21.02 7.46 -6.42
C ASP A 56 20.67 8.48 -5.34
N ARG A 57 19.58 9.24 -5.52
CA ARG A 57 19.11 10.19 -4.49
C ARG A 57 18.77 9.51 -3.17
N ARG A 58 18.10 8.35 -3.20
CA ARG A 58 17.77 7.60 -1.98
C ARG A 58 19.01 7.04 -1.31
N ARG A 59 19.97 6.53 -2.11
CA ARG A 59 21.27 6.09 -1.61
C ARG A 59 22.03 7.22 -0.92
N ASP A 60 22.08 8.40 -1.52
CA ASP A 60 22.77 9.56 -0.94
C ASP A 60 22.18 9.96 0.43
N VAL A 61 20.85 9.92 0.56
CA VAL A 61 20.15 10.18 1.83
C VAL A 61 20.48 9.11 2.88
N ILE A 62 20.45 7.83 2.50
CA ILE A 62 20.78 6.72 3.41
C ILE A 62 22.24 6.84 3.88
N ASP A 63 23.17 7.06 2.96
CA ASP A 63 24.60 7.21 3.25
C ASP A 63 24.87 8.40 4.16
N TYR A 64 24.15 9.51 3.97
CA TYR A 64 24.23 10.66 4.86
C TYR A 64 23.71 10.33 6.27
N MET A 65 22.53 9.73 6.38
CA MET A 65 21.92 9.38 7.67
C MET A 65 22.75 8.36 8.44
N GLN A 66 23.27 7.33 7.76
CA GLN A 66 24.18 6.35 8.35
C GLN A 66 25.43 7.01 8.92
N ARG A 67 26.08 7.89 8.16
CA ARG A 67 27.27 8.63 8.63
C ARG A 67 26.93 9.52 9.83
N LEU A 68 25.85 10.29 9.73
CA LEU A 68 25.43 11.23 10.78
C LEU A 68 25.13 10.51 12.09
N ILE A 69 24.30 9.48 12.06
CA ILE A 69 23.88 8.76 13.27
C ILE A 69 25.05 7.96 13.86
N ARG A 70 25.85 7.31 13.01
CA ARG A 70 27.05 6.59 13.47
C ARG A 70 28.06 7.52 14.15
N MET A 71 28.26 8.73 13.64
CA MET A 71 29.18 9.70 14.23
C MET A 71 28.65 10.34 15.52
N THR A 72 27.34 10.55 15.62
CA THR A 72 26.74 11.26 16.76
C THR A 72 26.42 10.36 17.94
N VAL A 73 25.95 9.13 17.69
CA VAL A 73 25.50 8.21 18.75
C VAL A 73 26.07 6.80 18.64
N GLY A 74 26.87 6.50 17.60
CA GLY A 74 27.50 5.18 17.43
C GLY A 74 26.56 4.07 16.98
N CYS A 75 25.35 4.41 16.52
CA CYS A 75 24.36 3.43 16.07
C CYS A 75 24.46 3.15 14.56
N GLU A 76 24.07 1.94 14.17
CA GLU A 76 23.92 1.55 12.77
C GLU A 76 22.50 1.85 12.27
N VAL A 77 22.37 2.22 10.99
CA VAL A 77 21.10 2.56 10.36
C VAL A 77 20.92 1.68 9.14
N HIS A 78 19.78 1.02 9.02
CA HIS A 78 19.42 0.18 7.88
C HIS A 78 18.10 0.66 7.28
N SER A 79 18.06 0.78 5.96
CA SER A 79 16.82 1.03 5.23
C SER A 79 15.91 -0.21 5.30
N PHE A 80 14.61 0.00 5.47
CA PHE A 80 13.60 -1.06 5.45
C PHE A 80 12.44 -0.68 4.51
N GLY A 81 11.57 -1.64 4.21
CA GLY A 81 10.37 -1.40 3.40
C GLY A 81 10.64 -1.38 1.89
N SER A 82 9.97 -0.48 1.19
CA SER A 82 9.97 -0.42 -0.29
C SER A 82 11.32 -0.05 -0.90
N VAL A 83 12.13 0.74 -0.19
CA VAL A 83 13.45 1.22 -0.65
C VAL A 83 14.42 0.07 -0.96
N PRO A 84 14.79 -0.81 -0.01
CA PRO A 84 15.69 -1.93 -0.30
C PRO A 84 15.08 -2.96 -1.28
N LEU A 85 13.76 -2.99 -1.42
CA LEU A 85 13.06 -3.90 -2.35
C LEU A 85 12.88 -3.30 -3.76
N LYS A 86 13.18 -2.02 -3.96
CA LYS A 86 12.96 -1.30 -5.22
C LYS A 86 11.50 -1.37 -5.68
N THR A 87 10.58 -1.27 -4.73
CA THR A 87 9.12 -1.26 -4.98
C THR A 87 8.49 0.07 -4.56
N TYR A 88 9.31 1.08 -4.30
CA TYR A 88 8.84 2.42 -3.95
C TYR A 88 8.22 3.11 -5.16
N LEU A 89 7.27 4.01 -4.89
CA LEU A 89 6.70 4.90 -5.88
C LEU A 89 7.57 6.15 -6.03
N PRO A 90 7.42 6.96 -7.09
CA PRO A 90 8.26 8.14 -7.34
C PRO A 90 8.39 9.10 -6.14
N ASP A 91 7.32 9.26 -5.35
CA ASP A 91 7.27 10.12 -4.15
C ASP A 91 7.51 9.37 -2.82
N GLY A 92 7.75 8.06 -2.87
CA GLY A 92 7.92 7.18 -1.70
C GLY A 92 9.36 6.95 -1.26
#